data_AF-A0A8T1S6P5-F1
#
_entry.id   AF-A0A8T1S6P5-F1
#
_cell.length_a   1.000
_cell.length_b   1.000
_cell.length_c   1.000
_cell.angle_alpha   90.00
_cell.angle_beta   90.00
_cell.angle_gamma   90.00
#
_symmetry.space_group_name_H-M   'P 1'
#
loop_
_entity.id
_entity.type
_entity.pdbx_description
1 polymer ?
#
loop_
_entity_poly.entity_id
_entity_poly.type
_entity_poly.pdbx_seq_one_letter_code
_entity_poly.pdbx_strand_id
1 'polypeptide(L)'
;MHYEKYDAFTGKIRGEKVRQLKAAFAKQRNFFSEINKSSQDSVRTSFVISEMIAKSRPFTEGLFVKECLVKASEILCPDRKKVFEGISLSATTVACRITDRADNVQKQLIQMAKDFEAFSIALDESTDVSDATQCAVLIRGVDCNLNITEELLDLMSLKGTRTGRDIFQGLEECIQKAALPWNQLASLATDGAPSMCSENFGVVELLKTKLNCLNIPGINQYTLHFASRSPV
;
A
#
# COMPACT_ATOMS: atom_id res chain seq x y z
N MET A 1 11.06 -49.44 15.71
CA MET A 1 9.79 -49.40 14.94
C MET A 1 9.95 -49.29 13.42
N HIS A 2 10.98 -48.64 12.85
CA HIS A 2 11.20 -48.68 11.38
C HIS A 2 12.13 -49.80 10.88
N TYR A 3 13.09 -50.24 11.71
CA TYR A 3 14.08 -51.27 11.35
C TYR A 3 13.43 -52.62 10.99
N GLU A 4 12.61 -53.18 11.87
CA GLU A 4 11.94 -54.48 11.68
C GLU A 4 11.03 -54.53 10.44
N LYS A 5 10.50 -53.38 10.00
CA LYS A 5 9.61 -53.28 8.83
C LYS A 5 10.34 -53.37 7.49
N TYR A 6 11.65 -53.08 7.49
CA TYR A 6 12.46 -53.03 6.25
C TYR A 6 13.62 -54.02 6.23
N ASP A 7 13.84 -54.76 7.33
CA ASP A 7 14.89 -55.77 7.46
C ASP A 7 14.75 -56.92 6.44
N ALA A 8 13.52 -57.20 6.02
CA ALA A 8 13.20 -58.19 4.97
C ALA A 8 13.67 -57.79 3.56
N PHE A 9 14.05 -56.52 3.32
CA PHE A 9 14.50 -56.06 2.01
C PHE A 9 16.02 -56.08 1.89
N THR A 10 16.54 -57.06 1.17
CA THR A 10 17.99 -57.19 0.88
C THR A 10 18.25 -57.22 -0.63
N GLY A 11 19.51 -57.06 -1.04
CA GLY A 11 19.95 -57.19 -2.45
C GLY A 11 19.15 -56.34 -3.45
N LYS A 12 18.70 -56.96 -4.54
CA LYS A 12 17.92 -56.31 -5.62
C LYS A 12 16.57 -55.78 -5.13
N ILE A 13 15.89 -56.50 -4.24
CA ILE A 13 14.56 -56.15 -3.73
C ILE A 13 14.63 -54.84 -2.93
N ARG A 14 15.71 -54.62 -2.15
CA ARG A 14 15.98 -53.35 -1.49
C ARG A 14 16.11 -52.19 -2.49
N GLY A 15 16.85 -52.41 -3.59
CA GLY A 15 17.01 -51.41 -4.64
C GLY A 15 15.68 -51.01 -5.30
N GLU A 16 14.82 -51.98 -5.57
CA GLU A 16 13.48 -51.76 -6.11
C GLU A 16 12.57 -51.02 -5.12
N LYS A 17 12.57 -51.43 -3.84
CA LYS A 17 11.78 -50.76 -2.80
C LYS A 17 12.20 -49.30 -2.61
N VAL A 18 13.51 -49.02 -2.60
CA VAL A 18 14.04 -47.65 -2.54
C VAL A 18 13.60 -46.85 -3.77
N ARG A 19 13.63 -47.44 -4.97
CA ARG A 19 13.16 -46.75 -6.20
C ARG A 19 11.68 -46.42 -6.12
N GLN A 20 10.85 -47.34 -5.65
CA GLN A 20 9.41 -47.11 -5.43
C GLN A 20 9.16 -45.99 -4.42
N LEU A 21 9.85 -46.02 -3.27
CA LEU A 21 9.71 -44.99 -2.24
C LEU A 21 10.16 -43.61 -2.75
N LYS A 22 11.26 -43.54 -3.50
CA LYS A 22 11.70 -42.29 -4.14
C LYS A 22 10.67 -41.77 -5.14
N ALA A 23 10.09 -42.64 -5.95
CA ALA A 23 9.04 -42.26 -6.90
C ALA A 23 7.76 -41.78 -6.19
N ALA A 24 7.34 -42.47 -5.12
CA ALA A 24 6.19 -42.06 -4.31
C ALA A 24 6.44 -40.71 -3.61
N PHE A 25 7.62 -40.51 -3.04
CA PHE A 25 8.02 -39.25 -2.42
C PHE A 25 8.07 -38.09 -3.43
N ALA A 26 8.62 -38.32 -4.61
CA ALA A 26 8.65 -37.33 -5.68
C ALA A 26 7.22 -36.94 -6.12
N LYS A 27 6.32 -37.91 -6.29
CA LYS A 27 4.90 -37.66 -6.59
C LYS A 27 4.22 -36.83 -5.50
N GLN A 28 4.42 -37.20 -4.23
CA GLN A 28 3.86 -36.48 -3.10
C GLN A 28 4.38 -35.04 -3.03
N ARG A 29 5.69 -34.83 -3.19
CA ARG A 29 6.30 -33.50 -3.20
C ARG A 29 5.77 -32.63 -4.35
N ASN A 30 5.66 -33.20 -5.55
CA ASN A 30 5.14 -32.47 -6.71
C ASN A 30 3.67 -32.07 -6.51
N PHE A 31 2.85 -32.96 -5.97
CA PHE A 31 1.45 -32.67 -5.62
C PHE A 31 1.32 -31.49 -4.65
N PHE A 32 2.11 -31.47 -3.57
CA PHE A 32 2.10 -30.33 -2.63
C PHE A 32 2.60 -29.03 -3.28
N SER A 33 3.60 -29.11 -4.17
CA SER A 33 4.08 -27.95 -4.92
C SER A 33 3.00 -27.38 -5.85
N GLU A 34 2.24 -28.23 -6.52
CA GLU A 34 1.15 -27.82 -7.41
C GLU A 34 0.00 -27.17 -6.63
N ILE A 35 -0.38 -27.73 -5.47
CA ILE A 35 -1.39 -27.14 -4.59
C ILE A 35 -0.95 -25.74 -4.13
N ASN A 36 0.30 -25.60 -3.67
CA ASN A 36 0.82 -24.31 -3.23
C ASN A 36 0.83 -23.28 -4.36
N LYS A 37 1.22 -23.68 -5.57
CA LYS A 37 1.20 -22.80 -6.74
C LYS A 37 -0.22 -22.35 -7.09
N SER A 38 -1.18 -23.30 -7.15
CA SER A 38 -2.58 -22.98 -7.39
C SER A 38 -3.16 -22.03 -6.33
N SER A 39 -2.77 -22.21 -5.05
CA SER A 39 -3.17 -21.31 -3.97
C SER A 39 -2.60 -19.90 -4.14
N GLN A 40 -1.32 -19.77 -4.52
CA GLN A 40 -0.70 -18.48 -4.83
C GLN A 40 -1.36 -17.79 -6.03
N ASP A 41 -1.68 -18.53 -7.09
CA ASP A 41 -2.35 -18.00 -8.28
C ASP A 41 -3.75 -17.48 -7.94
N SER A 42 -4.51 -18.19 -7.10
CA SER A 42 -5.82 -17.73 -6.60
C SER A 42 -5.69 -16.45 -5.77
N VAL A 43 -4.68 -16.35 -4.88
CA VAL A 43 -4.42 -15.14 -4.10
C VAL A 43 -4.04 -13.97 -5.00
N ARG A 44 -3.12 -14.18 -5.95
CA ARG A 44 -2.72 -13.15 -6.92
C ARG A 44 -3.92 -12.66 -7.74
N THR A 45 -4.76 -13.58 -8.19
CA THR A 45 -6.00 -13.27 -8.91
C THR A 45 -6.94 -12.43 -8.05
N SER A 46 -7.05 -12.72 -6.75
CA SER A 46 -7.86 -11.92 -5.82
C SER A 46 -7.38 -10.47 -5.71
N PHE A 47 -6.06 -10.23 -5.68
CA PHE A 47 -5.50 -8.87 -5.69
C PHE A 47 -5.86 -8.11 -6.97
N VAL A 48 -5.68 -8.75 -8.13
CA VAL A 48 -5.95 -8.14 -9.44
C VAL A 48 -7.43 -7.75 -9.58
N ILE A 49 -8.34 -8.67 -9.24
CA ILE A 49 -9.77 -8.40 -9.32
C ILE A 49 -10.19 -7.34 -8.30
N SER A 50 -9.64 -7.39 -7.08
CA SER A 50 -9.95 -6.40 -6.04
C SER A 50 -9.55 -4.98 -6.50
N GLU A 51 -8.38 -4.82 -7.13
CA GLU A 51 -7.97 -3.55 -7.74
C GLU A 51 -8.97 -3.07 -8.80
N MET A 52 -9.41 -3.96 -9.69
CA MET A 52 -10.40 -3.62 -10.72
C MET A 52 -11.72 -3.14 -10.09
N ILE A 53 -12.18 -3.81 -9.03
CA ILE A 53 -13.38 -3.41 -8.28
C ILE A 53 -13.16 -2.01 -7.69
N ALA A 54 -12.07 -1.79 -6.96
CA ALA A 54 -11.81 -0.52 -6.27
C ALA A 54 -11.75 0.69 -7.22
N LYS A 55 -11.36 0.50 -8.49
CA LYS A 55 -11.31 1.58 -9.48
C LYS A 55 -12.68 2.08 -9.95
N SER A 56 -13.76 1.31 -9.79
CA SER A 56 -15.04 1.65 -10.45
C SER A 56 -16.30 1.12 -9.77
N ARG A 57 -16.19 0.37 -8.68
CA ARG A 57 -17.29 -0.37 -8.06
C ARG A 57 -17.17 -0.42 -6.53
N PRO A 58 -18.29 -0.54 -5.79
CA PRO A 58 -18.26 -0.82 -4.36
C PRO A 58 -17.59 -2.16 -4.04
N PHE A 59 -16.98 -2.28 -2.86
CA PHE A 59 -16.31 -3.52 -2.44
C PHE A 59 -17.26 -4.71 -2.30
N THR A 60 -18.56 -4.45 -2.10
CA THR A 60 -19.61 -5.46 -2.03
C THR A 60 -19.80 -6.23 -3.34
N GLU A 61 -19.39 -5.67 -4.47
CA GLU A 61 -19.49 -6.30 -5.80
C GLU A 61 -18.58 -7.53 -5.97
N GLY A 62 -17.60 -7.74 -5.08
CA GLY A 62 -16.68 -8.87 -5.19
C GLY A 62 -17.36 -10.23 -5.19
N LEU A 63 -18.47 -10.37 -4.45
CA LEU A 63 -19.24 -11.62 -4.42
C LEU A 63 -19.96 -11.88 -5.75
N PHE A 64 -20.54 -10.84 -6.35
CA PHE A 64 -21.19 -10.94 -7.66
C PHE A 64 -20.16 -11.31 -8.75
N VAL A 65 -19.00 -10.66 -8.76
CA VAL A 65 -17.91 -11.00 -9.67
C VAL A 65 -17.48 -12.46 -9.50
N LYS A 66 -17.37 -12.95 -8.26
CA LYS A 66 -17.07 -14.35 -7.97
C LYS A 66 -18.12 -15.30 -8.54
N GLU A 67 -19.40 -14.97 -8.38
CA GLU A 67 -20.50 -15.77 -8.92
C GLU A 67 -20.40 -15.88 -10.45
N CYS A 68 -20.17 -14.76 -11.15
CA CYS A 68 -19.96 -14.75 -12.59
C CYS A 68 -18.79 -15.65 -13.02
N LEU A 69 -17.65 -15.58 -12.31
CA LEU A 69 -16.47 -16.40 -12.61
C LEU A 69 -16.74 -17.89 -12.42
N VAL A 70 -17.42 -18.27 -11.34
CA VAL A 70 -17.77 -19.67 -11.07
C VAL A 70 -18.76 -20.17 -12.13
N LYS A 71 -19.80 -19.40 -12.46
CA LYS A 71 -20.78 -19.74 -13.50
C LYS A 71 -20.14 -19.91 -14.89
N ALA A 72 -19.21 -19.03 -15.26
CA ALA A 72 -18.46 -19.16 -16.51
C ALA A 72 -17.59 -20.43 -16.51
N SER A 73 -16.95 -20.76 -15.38
CA SER A 73 -16.11 -21.96 -15.25
C SER A 73 -16.91 -23.26 -15.34
N GLU A 74 -18.16 -23.27 -14.87
CA GLU A 74 -19.07 -24.43 -14.98
C GLU A 74 -19.32 -24.83 -16.44
N ILE A 75 -19.36 -23.86 -17.35
CA ILE A 75 -19.66 -24.08 -18.77
C ILE A 75 -18.36 -24.31 -19.56
N LEU A 76 -17.34 -23.48 -19.34
CA LEU A 76 -16.13 -23.44 -20.18
C LEU A 76 -15.04 -24.40 -19.72
N CYS A 77 -14.91 -24.65 -18.42
CA CYS A 77 -13.82 -25.44 -17.85
C CYS A 77 -14.20 -26.11 -16.50
N PRO A 78 -15.19 -27.03 -16.50
CA PRO A 78 -15.74 -27.60 -15.27
C PRO A 78 -14.70 -28.30 -14.39
N ASP A 79 -13.69 -28.94 -14.99
CA ASP A 79 -12.58 -29.59 -14.28
C ASP A 79 -11.76 -28.61 -13.42
N ARG A 80 -11.80 -27.32 -13.74
CA ARG A 80 -11.08 -26.24 -13.04
C ARG A 80 -11.97 -25.40 -12.15
N LYS A 81 -13.26 -25.71 -12.02
CA LYS A 81 -14.23 -24.95 -11.21
C LYS A 81 -13.72 -24.62 -9.80
N LYS A 82 -13.11 -25.60 -9.11
CA LYS A 82 -12.57 -25.44 -7.75
C LYS A 82 -11.52 -24.32 -7.63
N VAL A 83 -10.78 -24.03 -8.70
CA VAL A 83 -9.77 -22.95 -8.74
C VAL A 83 -10.47 -21.59 -8.63
N PHE A 84 -11.60 -21.41 -9.32
CA PHE A 84 -12.40 -20.17 -9.29
C PHE A 84 -13.15 -20.03 -7.97
N GLU A 85 -13.68 -21.13 -7.42
CA GLU A 85 -14.30 -21.14 -6.09
C GLU A 85 -13.30 -20.76 -4.99
N GLY A 86 -12.03 -21.10 -5.17
CA GLY A 86 -10.93 -20.75 -4.28
C GLY A 86 -10.52 -19.27 -4.28
N ILE A 87 -11.02 -18.45 -5.22
CA ILE A 87 -10.72 -17.01 -5.25
C ILE A 87 -11.56 -16.30 -4.17
N SER A 88 -10.92 -15.69 -3.19
CA SER A 88 -11.61 -14.93 -2.14
C SER A 88 -11.91 -13.50 -2.60
N LEU A 89 -13.20 -13.15 -2.67
CA LEU A 89 -13.68 -11.83 -3.10
C LEU A 89 -14.85 -11.33 -2.21
N SER A 90 -14.88 -11.71 -0.93
CA SER A 90 -15.81 -11.05 0.00
C SER A 90 -15.47 -9.57 0.11
N ALA A 91 -16.44 -8.72 0.48
CA ALA A 91 -16.20 -7.29 0.66
C ALA A 91 -15.01 -7.00 1.59
N THR A 92 -14.88 -7.76 2.69
CA THR A 92 -13.74 -7.70 3.60
C THR A 92 -12.44 -8.09 2.91
N THR A 93 -12.43 -9.15 2.10
CA THR A 93 -11.23 -9.54 1.36
C THR A 93 -10.82 -8.46 0.38
N VAL A 94 -11.76 -7.92 -0.40
CA VAL A 94 -11.49 -6.84 -1.35
C VAL A 94 -10.87 -5.65 -0.62
N ALA A 95 -11.49 -5.20 0.48
CA ALA A 95 -10.95 -4.12 1.31
C ALA A 95 -9.52 -4.42 1.79
N CYS A 96 -9.29 -5.60 2.39
CA CYS A 96 -7.95 -6.00 2.84
C CYS A 96 -6.93 -6.01 1.70
N ARG A 97 -7.28 -6.53 0.51
CA ARG A 97 -6.35 -6.56 -0.64
C ARG A 97 -5.97 -5.18 -1.13
N ILE A 98 -6.90 -4.23 -1.06
CA ILE A 98 -6.63 -2.82 -1.40
C ILE A 98 -5.75 -2.18 -0.33
N THR A 99 -6.04 -2.39 0.95
CA THR A 99 -5.20 -1.89 2.05
C THR A 99 -3.79 -2.47 2.00
N ASP A 100 -3.65 -3.80 1.85
CA ASP A 100 -2.35 -4.48 1.69
C ASP A 100 -1.51 -3.84 0.57
N ARG A 101 -2.17 -3.49 -0.54
CA ARG A 101 -1.51 -2.85 -1.67
C ARG A 101 -1.14 -1.40 -1.38
N ALA A 102 -2.04 -0.63 -0.78
CA ALA A 102 -1.77 0.76 -0.39
C ALA A 102 -0.60 0.82 0.60
N ASP A 103 -0.59 -0.05 1.61
CA ASP A 103 0.49 -0.19 2.58
C ASP A 103 1.82 -0.55 1.91
N ASN A 104 1.79 -1.43 0.90
CA ASN A 104 2.99 -1.77 0.16
C ASN A 104 3.52 -0.58 -0.66
N VAL A 105 2.64 0.18 -1.33
CA VAL A 105 3.03 1.41 -2.05
C VAL A 105 3.63 2.43 -1.07
N GLN A 106 2.99 2.65 0.08
CA GLN A 106 3.49 3.57 1.11
C GLN A 106 4.86 3.14 1.64
N LYS A 107 5.07 1.84 1.89
CA LYS A 107 6.37 1.30 2.32
C LYS A 107 7.46 1.51 1.26
N GLN A 108 7.14 1.33 -0.02
CA GLN A 108 8.09 1.59 -1.11
C GLN A 108 8.45 3.07 -1.17
N LEU A 109 7.47 3.97 -1.07
CA LEU A 109 7.70 5.41 -1.03
C LEU A 109 8.60 5.81 0.13
N ILE A 110 8.30 5.36 1.36
CA ILE A 110 9.12 5.64 2.54
C ILE A 110 10.55 5.11 2.38
N GLN A 111 10.71 3.93 1.76
CA GLN A 111 12.04 3.37 1.52
C GLN A 111 12.82 4.20 0.49
N MET A 112 12.18 4.67 -0.58
CA MET A 112 12.80 5.57 -1.56
C MET A 112 13.12 6.94 -0.96
N ALA A 113 12.26 7.44 -0.07
CA ALA A 113 12.42 8.77 0.48
C ALA A 113 13.63 8.93 1.41
N LYS A 114 14.21 7.82 1.88
CA LYS A 114 15.50 7.80 2.60
C LYS A 114 16.68 8.22 1.72
N ASP A 115 16.55 8.03 0.42
CA ASP A 115 17.60 8.32 -0.56
C ASP A 115 17.41 9.71 -1.21
N PHE A 116 16.43 10.49 -0.75
CA PHE A 116 16.23 11.86 -1.21
C PHE A 116 17.36 12.76 -0.70
N GLU A 117 17.91 13.58 -1.59
CA GLU A 117 18.83 14.68 -1.25
C GLU A 117 18.04 15.90 -0.76
N ALA A 118 16.85 16.11 -1.33
CA ALA A 118 15.91 17.15 -0.95
C ALA A 118 14.48 16.72 -1.26
N PHE A 119 13.52 17.22 -0.48
CA PHE A 119 12.11 16.99 -0.76
C PHE A 119 11.25 18.21 -0.41
N SER A 120 10.12 18.32 -1.10
CA SER A 120 9.10 19.33 -0.89
C SER A 120 7.79 18.65 -0.48
N ILE A 121 7.00 19.34 0.33
CA ILE A 121 5.66 18.88 0.72
C ILE A 121 4.61 19.84 0.17
N ALA A 122 3.50 19.30 -0.32
CA ALA A 122 2.29 20.06 -0.59
C ALA A 122 1.16 19.58 0.33
N LEU A 123 0.47 20.53 0.96
CA LEU A 123 -0.71 20.30 1.77
C LEU A 123 -1.94 20.81 1.04
N ASP A 124 -2.93 19.94 0.90
CA ASP A 124 -4.23 20.27 0.34
C ASP A 124 -5.33 19.82 1.30
N GLU A 125 -6.15 20.76 1.75
CA GLU A 125 -7.27 20.46 2.65
C GLU A 125 -8.50 20.10 1.81
N SER A 126 -8.95 18.85 1.91
CA SER A 126 -10.20 18.39 1.30
C SER A 126 -11.31 18.31 2.34
N THR A 127 -12.48 18.83 1.99
CA THR A 127 -13.71 18.63 2.75
C THR A 127 -14.44 17.42 2.19
N ASP A 128 -14.47 16.30 2.94
CA ASP A 128 -15.34 15.17 2.59
C ASP A 128 -16.81 15.52 2.88
N VAL A 129 -17.72 14.85 2.16
CA VAL A 129 -19.18 14.99 2.25
C VAL A 129 -19.71 14.62 3.65
N SER A 130 -18.89 13.96 4.47
CA SER A 130 -19.23 13.46 5.81
C SER A 130 -18.83 14.39 6.98
N ASP A 131 -18.48 15.65 6.72
CA ASP A 131 -17.93 16.63 7.69
C ASP A 131 -16.58 16.23 8.33
N ALA A 132 -16.03 15.07 7.97
CA ALA A 132 -14.65 14.70 8.28
C ALA A 132 -13.69 15.43 7.34
N THR A 133 -12.90 16.35 7.88
CA THR A 133 -11.89 17.06 7.07
C THR A 133 -10.65 16.21 6.95
N GLN A 134 -10.12 16.08 5.73
CA GLN A 134 -8.89 15.34 5.46
C GLN A 134 -7.89 16.24 4.77
N CYS A 135 -6.64 16.21 5.21
CA CYS A 135 -5.55 16.94 4.56
C CYS A 135 -4.64 15.95 3.83
N ALA A 136 -4.55 16.09 2.51
CA ALA A 136 -3.64 15.32 1.68
C ALA A 136 -2.23 15.90 1.82
N VAL A 137 -1.26 15.02 2.11
CA VAL A 137 0.16 15.36 2.17
C VAL A 137 0.82 14.74 0.95
N LEU A 138 1.16 15.56 -0.04
CA LEU A 138 1.95 15.10 -1.19
C LEU A 138 3.42 15.39 -0.94
N ILE A 139 4.29 14.46 -1.35
CA ILE A 139 5.73 14.62 -1.31
C ILE A 139 6.28 14.66 -2.73
N ARG A 140 7.22 15.57 -2.96
CA ARG A 140 8.04 15.62 -4.16
C ARG A 140 9.51 15.58 -3.77
N GLY A 141 10.17 14.45 -3.99
CA GLY A 141 11.58 14.23 -3.66
C GLY A 141 12.48 14.15 -4.88
N VAL A 142 13.76 14.48 -4.70
CA VAL A 142 14.81 14.27 -5.69
C VAL A 142 15.96 13.46 -5.07
N ASP A 143 16.40 12.41 -5.76
CA ASP A 143 17.53 11.59 -5.34
C ASP A 143 18.87 12.13 -5.87
N CYS A 144 19.97 11.50 -5.49
CA CYS A 144 21.33 11.88 -5.93
C CYS A 144 21.57 11.72 -7.45
N ASN A 145 20.72 10.97 -8.15
CA ASN A 145 20.75 10.80 -9.60
C ASN A 145 19.81 11.80 -10.33
N LEU A 146 19.23 12.75 -9.59
CA LEU A 146 18.25 13.72 -10.09
C LEU A 146 16.94 13.09 -10.57
N ASN A 147 16.61 11.88 -10.10
CA ASN A 147 15.30 11.30 -10.33
C ASN A 147 14.28 11.98 -9.42
N ILE A 148 13.18 12.45 -10.01
CA ILE A 148 12.09 13.08 -9.29
C ILE A 148 11.01 12.04 -9.00
N THR A 149 10.59 11.95 -7.74
CA THR A 149 9.45 11.15 -7.30
C THR A 149 8.38 12.08 -6.74
N GLU A 150 7.14 11.96 -7.21
CA GLU A 150 5.99 12.72 -6.73
C GLU A 150 4.85 11.75 -6.41
N GLU A 151 4.42 11.71 -5.14
CA GLU A 151 3.40 10.77 -4.67
C GLU A 151 2.63 11.30 -3.46
N LEU A 152 1.49 10.68 -3.14
CA LEU A 152 0.76 10.90 -1.90
C LEU A 152 1.48 10.21 -0.72
N LEU A 153 1.93 10.99 0.26
CA LEU A 153 2.64 10.49 1.44
C LEU A 153 1.68 9.99 2.53
N ASP A 154 0.67 10.79 2.84
CA ASP A 154 -0.37 10.44 3.82
C ASP A 154 -1.66 11.24 3.57
N LEU A 155 -2.77 10.73 4.12
CA LEU A 155 -4.07 11.39 4.15
C LEU A 155 -4.50 11.59 5.59
N MET A 156 -4.19 12.77 6.14
CA MET A 156 -4.36 13.08 7.55
C MET A 156 -5.82 13.36 7.87
N SER A 157 -6.39 12.61 8.81
CA SER A 157 -7.74 12.88 9.31
C SER A 157 -7.71 13.95 10.39
N LEU A 158 -8.33 15.10 10.12
CA LEU A 158 -8.42 16.23 11.05
C LEU A 158 -9.73 16.11 11.84
N LYS A 159 -9.67 15.51 13.05
CA LYS A 159 -10.85 15.34 13.90
C LYS A 159 -11.07 16.59 14.77
N GLY A 160 -12.20 17.27 14.57
CA GLY A 160 -12.70 18.31 15.49
C GLY A 160 -12.47 19.75 15.04
N THR A 161 -11.22 20.18 14.85
CA THR A 161 -10.88 21.58 14.52
C THR A 161 -9.94 21.68 13.32
N ARG A 162 -10.14 22.72 12.49
CA ARG A 162 -9.34 23.04 11.29
C ARG A 162 -8.23 24.05 11.58
N THR A 163 -7.65 24.03 12.79
CA THR A 163 -6.63 25.03 13.11
C THR A 163 -5.30 24.67 12.44
N GLY A 164 -4.50 25.68 12.10
CA GLY A 164 -3.16 25.43 11.58
C GLY A 164 -2.28 24.61 12.52
N ARG A 165 -2.57 24.64 13.82
CA ARG A 165 -1.90 23.79 14.81
C ARG A 165 -2.21 22.31 14.63
N ASP A 166 -3.47 21.97 14.42
CA ASP A 166 -3.89 20.56 14.24
C ASP A 166 -3.28 19.98 12.95
N ILE A 167 -3.29 20.78 11.88
CA ILE A 167 -2.68 20.41 10.60
C ILE A 167 -1.16 20.25 10.75
N PHE A 168 -0.50 21.19 11.44
CA PHE A 168 0.94 21.13 11.65
C PHE A 168 1.34 19.93 12.51
N GLN A 169 0.58 19.59 13.56
CA GLN A 169 0.83 18.39 14.35
C GLN A 169 0.70 17.13 13.50
N GLY A 170 -0.34 17.02 12.67
CA GLY A 170 -0.48 15.91 11.73
C GLY A 170 0.70 15.81 10.76
N LEU A 171 1.18 16.96 10.26
CA LEU A 171 2.36 17.02 9.39
C LEU A 171 3.61 16.53 10.11
N GLU A 172 3.83 16.92 11.37
CA GLU A 172 4.96 16.44 12.17
C GLU A 172 4.91 14.92 12.36
N GLU A 173 3.73 14.37 12.68
CA GLU A 173 3.52 12.93 12.82
C GLU A 173 3.76 12.20 11.50
N CYS A 174 3.33 12.77 10.37
CA CYS A 174 3.55 12.24 9.02
C CYS A 174 5.04 12.19 8.66
N ILE A 175 5.77 13.30 8.84
CA ILE A 175 7.22 13.38 8.59
C ILE A 175 7.99 12.40 9.47
N GLN A 176 7.60 12.29 10.75
CA GLN A 176 8.21 11.35 11.69
C GLN A 176 7.95 9.89 11.27
N LYS A 177 6.71 9.54 10.91
CA LYS A 177 6.32 8.20 10.44
C LYS A 177 7.07 7.80 9.17
N ALA A 178 7.29 8.75 8.26
CA ALA A 178 8.06 8.55 7.05
C ALA A 178 9.59 8.59 7.27
N ALA A 179 10.05 8.87 8.49
CA ALA A 179 11.46 9.04 8.84
C ALA A 179 12.19 10.05 7.94
N LEU A 180 11.49 11.11 7.53
CA LEU A 180 12.02 12.17 6.68
C LEU A 180 12.81 13.17 7.52
N PRO A 181 14.05 13.50 7.15
CA PRO A 181 14.85 14.40 7.96
C PRO A 181 14.54 15.85 7.61
N TRP A 182 14.29 16.67 8.64
CA TRP A 182 13.88 18.07 8.48
C TRP A 182 14.87 18.95 7.71
N ASN A 183 16.16 18.61 7.73
CA ASN A 183 17.21 19.36 7.04
C ASN A 183 17.20 19.17 5.52
N GLN A 184 16.49 18.16 5.00
CA GLN A 184 16.28 17.94 3.57
C GLN A 184 14.97 18.54 3.05
N LEU A 185 14.12 19.08 3.93
CA LEU A 185 12.88 19.74 3.52
C LEU A 185 13.22 21.07 2.81
N ALA A 186 12.93 21.12 1.51
CA ALA A 186 13.28 22.23 0.63
C ALA A 186 12.15 23.26 0.46
N SER A 187 10.88 22.84 0.54
CA SER A 187 9.72 23.74 0.47
C SER A 187 8.44 23.13 1.04
N LEU A 188 7.52 23.99 1.46
CA LEU A 188 6.13 23.65 1.79
C LEU A 188 5.19 24.47 0.87
N ALA A 189 4.26 23.79 0.21
CA ALA A 189 3.20 24.38 -0.58
C ALA A 189 1.85 24.20 0.13
N THR A 190 1.01 25.23 0.12
CA THR A 190 -0.33 25.24 0.74
C THR A 190 -1.29 26.06 -0.13
N ASP A 191 -2.60 25.87 0.07
CA ASP A 191 -3.67 26.56 -0.66
C ASP A 191 -3.87 28.05 -0.26
N GLY A 192 -3.14 28.52 0.75
CA GLY A 192 -3.27 29.88 1.26
C GLY A 192 -4.43 30.10 2.24
N ALA A 193 -5.13 29.05 2.67
CA ALA A 193 -6.18 29.17 3.67
C ALA A 193 -5.65 29.80 4.97
N PRO A 194 -6.50 30.49 5.78
CA PRO A 194 -6.06 31.10 7.04
C PRO A 194 -5.41 30.09 8.00
N SER A 195 -5.86 28.85 8.01
CA SER A 195 -5.26 27.73 8.77
C SER A 195 -3.82 27.43 8.31
N MET A 196 -3.47 27.68 7.05
CA MET A 196 -2.15 27.43 6.49
C MET A 196 -1.21 28.64 6.63
N CYS A 197 -1.70 29.85 6.35
CA CYS A 197 -0.87 31.04 6.14
C CYS A 197 -1.05 32.17 7.18
N SER A 198 -1.85 31.98 8.24
CA SER A 198 -1.97 32.98 9.31
C SER A 198 -0.63 33.30 9.97
N GLU A 199 -0.37 34.59 10.22
CA GLU A 199 0.88 35.12 10.76
C GLU A 199 1.27 34.58 12.14
N ASN A 200 0.30 34.10 12.94
CA ASN A 200 0.57 33.64 14.31
C ASN A 200 0.29 32.15 14.51
N PHE A 201 -0.58 31.57 13.69
CA PHE A 201 -1.11 30.21 13.91
C PHE A 201 -1.17 29.36 12.63
N GLY A 202 -0.71 29.90 11.51
CA GLY A 202 -0.66 29.17 10.25
C GLY A 202 0.40 28.07 10.28
N VAL A 203 0.13 26.95 9.60
CA VAL A 203 1.10 25.86 9.40
C VAL A 203 2.47 26.37 8.94
N VAL A 204 2.47 27.33 8.02
CA VAL A 204 3.69 27.94 7.45
C VAL A 204 4.54 28.64 8.53
N GLU A 205 3.91 29.32 9.47
CA GLU A 205 4.62 30.00 10.56
C GLU A 205 5.09 29.02 11.66
N LEU A 206 4.26 28.03 11.97
CA LEU A 206 4.62 26.95 12.89
C LEU A 206 5.83 26.16 12.38
N LEU A 207 5.88 25.89 11.07
CA LEU A 207 7.02 25.25 10.42
C LEU A 207 8.30 26.09 10.53
N LYS A 208 8.23 27.39 10.24
CA LYS A 208 9.37 28.32 10.42
C LYS A 208 9.91 28.26 11.85
N THR A 209 9.02 28.34 12.83
CA THR A 209 9.37 28.27 14.25
C THR A 209 10.11 26.97 14.57
N LYS A 210 9.59 25.83 14.09
CA LYS A 210 10.21 24.51 14.27
C LYS A 210 11.62 24.44 13.68
N LEU A 211 11.80 24.91 12.45
CA LEU A 211 13.09 24.86 11.75
C LEU A 211 14.14 25.75 12.42
N ASN A 212 13.72 26.93 12.87
CA ASN A 212 14.55 27.82 13.67
C ASN A 212 15.00 27.14 14.97
N CYS A 213 14.11 26.43 15.68
CA CYS A 213 14.48 25.65 16.86
C CYS A 213 15.47 24.51 16.55
N LEU A 214 15.48 24.00 15.32
CA LEU A 214 16.39 22.96 14.86
C LEU A 214 17.70 23.51 14.26
N ASN A 215 17.89 24.84 14.23
CA ASN A 215 19.00 25.52 13.55
C ASN A 215 19.11 25.15 12.05
N ILE A 216 17.99 24.87 11.39
CA ILE A 216 17.95 24.58 9.96
C ILE A 216 17.69 25.91 9.23
N PRO A 217 18.52 26.30 8.25
CA PRO A 217 18.31 27.54 7.50
C PRO A 217 16.94 27.58 6.85
N GLY A 218 16.32 28.77 6.85
CA GLY A 218 14.94 28.97 6.42
C GLY A 218 14.65 28.37 5.05
N ILE A 219 13.51 27.68 4.97
CA ILE A 219 13.00 27.06 3.76
C ILE A 219 12.54 28.12 2.76
N ASN A 220 12.81 27.90 1.47
CA ASN A 220 12.19 28.69 0.41
C ASN A 220 10.68 28.45 0.43
N GLN A 221 9.92 29.43 0.92
CA GLN A 221 8.47 29.40 0.89
C GLN A 221 8.01 29.66 -0.54
N TYR A 222 7.96 28.61 -1.35
CA TYR A 222 7.13 28.65 -2.55
C TYR A 222 5.69 28.44 -2.10
N THR A 223 4.98 29.53 -1.81
CA THR A 223 3.52 29.54 -1.76
C THR A 223 3.03 29.24 -3.17
N LEU A 224 2.90 27.96 -3.51
CA LEU A 224 2.20 27.55 -4.72
C LEU A 224 0.72 27.74 -4.45
N HIS A 225 0.19 28.91 -4.84
CA HIS A 225 -1.23 29.05 -5.10
C HIS A 225 -1.62 28.02 -6.16
N PHE A 226 -2.22 26.90 -5.76
CA PHE A 226 -3.10 26.18 -6.67
C PHE A 226 -4.30 27.10 -6.90
N ALA A 227 -4.26 27.82 -8.01
CA ALA A 227 -5.39 28.60 -8.48
C ALA A 227 -6.51 27.63 -8.89
N SER A 228 -7.30 27.16 -7.93
CA SER A 228 -8.66 26.71 -8.19
C SER A 228 -9.64 27.84 -7.83
N ARG A 229 -9.40 29.03 -8.40
CA ARG A 229 -10.55 29.87 -8.77
C ARG A 229 -11.11 29.23 -10.04
N SER A 230 -12.11 28.37 -9.88
CA SER A 230 -13.09 28.21 -10.95
C SER A 230 -13.61 29.61 -11.31
N PRO A 231 -13.53 30.05 -12.57
CA PRO A 231 -14.26 31.22 -12.98
C PRO A 231 -15.75 30.89 -13.01
N VAL A 232 -16.50 31.80 -12.40
CA VAL A 232 -17.97 31.96 -12.37
C VAL A 232 -18.70 31.20 -11.27
#